data_AF-A0ABD5SYD6-F1
#
_entry.id   AF-A0ABD5SYD6-F1
#
_cell.length_a   1.000
_cell.length_b   1.000
_cell.length_c   1.000
_cell.angle_alpha   90.00
_cell.angle_beta   90.00
_cell.angle_gamma   90.00
#
_symmetry.space_group_name_H-M   'P 1'
#
loop_
_entity.id
_entity.type
_entity.pdbx_description
1 polymer ?
#
loop_
_entity_poly.entity_id
_entity_poly.type
_entity_poly.pdbx_seq_one_letter_code
_entity_poly.pdbx_strand_id
1 'polypeptide(L)' 'MIDSRGELDVETLLKIVLGLIAVLLVIQVLEAILGTLASVFGLFVPIIQLAIAVLIVLWLLDRL' A
#
# COMPACT_ATOMS: atom_id res chain seq x y z
N MET A 1 -43.93 0.64 1.69
CA MET A 1 -42.66 0.14 1.13
C MET A 1 -42.02 1.35 0.45
N ILE A 2 -40.96 1.91 1.03
CA ILE A 2 -40.26 3.06 0.44
C ILE A 2 -39.42 2.49 -0.69
N ASP A 3 -39.91 2.61 -1.92
CA ASP A 3 -39.24 2.13 -3.12
C ASP A 3 -38.42 3.28 -3.73
N SER A 4 -37.35 3.70 -3.05
CA SER A 4 -36.42 4.77 -3.48
C SER A 4 -35.37 4.29 -4.50
N ARG A 5 -35.58 3.11 -5.09
CA ARG A 5 -34.64 2.52 -6.06
C ARG A 5 -34.73 3.31 -7.38
N GLY A 6 -33.67 4.05 -7.71
CA GLY A 6 -33.63 4.88 -8.92
C GLY A 6 -33.99 6.35 -8.73
N GLU A 7 -34.04 6.84 -7.48
CA GLU A 7 -34.24 8.27 -7.18
C GLU A 7 -33.05 9.15 -7.62
N LEU A 8 -31.88 8.55 -7.83
CA LEU A 8 -30.69 9.22 -8.34
C LEU A 8 -30.68 9.29 -9.87
N ASP A 9 -30.58 10.52 -10.39
CA ASP A 9 -30.37 10.76 -11.82
C ASP A 9 -29.11 10.04 -12.33
N VAL A 10 -29.21 9.50 -13.56
CA VAL A 10 -28.13 8.77 -14.23
C VAL A 10 -26.86 9.62 -14.33
N GLU A 11 -26.99 10.92 -14.59
CA GLU A 11 -25.86 11.84 -14.65
C GLU A 11 -25.14 11.95 -13.29
N THR A 12 -25.89 12.00 -12.19
CA THR A 12 -25.33 12.06 -10.83
C THR A 12 -24.62 10.77 -10.48
N LEU A 13 -25.21 9.62 -10.82
CA LEU A 13 -24.56 8.31 -10.65
C LEU A 13 -23.26 8.23 -11.47
N LEU A 14 -23.27 8.70 -12.71
CA LEU A 14 -22.08 8.70 -13.57
C LEU A 14 -20.96 9.56 -12.97
N LYS A 15 -21.28 10.75 -12.45
CA LYS A 15 -20.29 11.61 -11.77
C LYS A 15 -19.72 10.96 -10.51
N ILE A 16 -20.57 10.30 -9.71
CA ILE A 16 -20.13 9.58 -8.51
C ILE A 16 -19.20 8.43 -8.90
N VAL A 17 -19.58 7.61 -9.89
CA VAL A 17 -18.75 6.51 -10.37
C VAL A 17 -17.43 7.03 -10.93
N LEU A 18 -17.45 8.11 -11.71
CA LEU A 18 -16.24 8.72 -12.24
C LEU A 18 -15.31 9.23 -11.12
N GLY A 19 -15.88 9.85 -10.08
CA GLY A 19 -15.14 10.26 -8.90
C GLY A 19 -14.53 9.08 -8.15
N LEU A 20 -15.27 7.99 -7.98
CA LEU A 20 -14.77 6.76 -7.36
C LEU A 20 -13.65 6.13 -8.18
N ILE A 21 -13.77 6.09 -9.50
CA ILE A 21 -12.70 5.61 -10.39
C ILE A 21 -11.47 6.51 -10.27
N ALA A 22 -11.64 7.83 -10.22
CA ALA A 22 -10.52 8.76 -10.05
C ALA A 22 -9.78 8.52 -8.72
N VAL A 23 -10.51 8.34 -7.61
CA VAL A 23 -9.92 7.99 -6.31
C VAL A 23 -9.19 6.65 -6.40
N LEU A 24 -9.81 5.64 -7.04
CA LEU A 24 -9.19 4.33 -7.21
C LEU A 24 -7.88 4.43 -8.02
N LEU A 25 -7.85 5.24 -9.07
CA LEU A 25 -6.64 5.46 -9.87
C LEU A 25 -5.53 6.12 -9.04
N VAL A 26 -5.87 7.08 -8.18
CA VAL A 26 -4.89 7.70 -7.27
C VAL A 26 -4.29 6.65 -6.33
N ILE A 27 -5.12 5.78 -5.75
CA ILE A 27 -4.65 4.69 -4.88
C ILE A 27 -3.72 3.75 -5.65
N GLN A 28 -4.11 3.33 -6.87
CA GLN A 28 -3.27 2.45 -7.69
C GLN A 28 -1.90 3.08 -8.02
N VAL A 29 -1.87 4.38 -8.32
CA VAL A 29 -0.60 5.10 -8.57
C VAL A 29 0.26 5.12 -7.31
N LEU A 30 -0.34 5.39 -6.14
CA LEU A 30 0.37 5.34 -4.87
C LEU A 30 0.92 3.95 -4.57
N GLU A 31 0.14 2.89 -4.80
CA GLU A 31 0.58 1.51 -4.64
C GLU A 31 1.74 1.16 -5.56
N ALA A 32 1.70 1.59 -6.82
CA ALA A 32 2.81 1.39 -7.77
C ALA A 32 4.09 2.09 -7.31
N ILE A 33 3.99 3.33 -6.82
CA ILE A 33 5.13 4.09 -6.30
C ILE A 33 5.69 3.42 -5.04
N LEU A 34 4.84 3.05 -4.09
CA LEU A 34 5.27 2.37 -2.87
C LEU A 34 5.84 0.98 -3.16
N GLY A 35 5.27 0.25 -4.12
CA GLY A 35 5.75 -1.06 -4.56
C GLY A 35 7.14 -1.00 -5.21
N THR A 36 7.40 0.01 -6.05
CA THR A 36 8.74 0.20 -6.63
C THR A 36 9.77 0.55 -5.55
N LEU A 37 9.42 1.43 -4.61
CA LEU A 37 10.29 1.77 -3.49
C LEU A 37 10.57 0.53 -2.61
N ALA A 38 9.52 -0.22 -2.25
CA ALA A 38 9.62 -1.44 -1.47
C ALA A 38 10.44 -2.52 -2.20
N SER A 39 10.36 -2.61 -3.53
CA SER A 39 11.18 -3.55 -4.31
C SER A 39 12.66 -3.20 -4.23
N VAL A 40 13.01 -1.92 -4.34
CA VAL A 40 14.41 -1.46 -4.25
C VAL A 40 14.97 -1.72 -2.85
N PHE A 41 14.22 -1.36 -1.81
CA PHE A 41 14.62 -1.62 -0.42
C PHE A 41 14.55 -3.11 -0.04
N GLY A 42 13.66 -3.87 -0.67
CA GLY A 42 13.45 -5.30 -0.45
C GLY A 42 14.72 -6.13 -0.66
N LEU A 43 15.57 -5.75 -1.62
CA LEU A 43 16.85 -6.40 -1.84
C LEU A 43 17.84 -6.22 -0.67
N PHE A 44 17.74 -5.13 0.08
CA PHE A 44 18.59 -4.84 1.24
C PHE A 44 18.05 -5.45 2.54
N VAL A 45 16.76 -5.82 2.60
CA VAL A 45 16.15 -6.50 3.76
C VAL A 45 16.97 -7.72 4.24
N PRO A 46 17.39 -8.68 3.39
CA PRO A 46 18.18 -9.82 3.86
C PRO A 46 19.53 -9.40 4.44
N ILE A 47 20.17 -8.35 3.90
CA ILE A 47 21.44 -7.83 4.41
C ILE A 47 21.23 -7.20 5.80
N ILE A 48 20.18 -6.41 5.96
CA ILE A 48 19.82 -5.80 7.25
C ILE A 48 19.49 -6.89 8.27
N GLN A 49 18.72 -7.91 7.89
CA GLN A 49 18.40 -9.04 8.76
C GLN A 49 19.66 -9.81 9.18
N LEU A 50 20.58 -10.04 8.24
CA LEU A 50 21.85 -10.70 8.55
C LEU A 50 22.72 -9.84 9.46
N ALA A 51 22.77 -8.53 9.24
CA ALA A 51 23.46 -7.61 10.13
C ALA A 51 22.87 -7.64 11.55
N ILE A 52 21.53 -7.62 11.67
CA ILE A 52 20.83 -7.77 12.95
C ILE A 52 21.17 -9.12 13.59
N ALA A 53 21.15 -10.22 12.84
CA ALA A 53 21.49 -11.54 13.35
C ALA A 53 22.95 -11.60 13.85
N VAL A 54 23.89 -11.00 13.12
CA VAL A 54 25.28 -10.88 13.54
C VAL A 54 25.40 -10.04 14.82
N LEU A 55 24.70 -8.91 14.92
CA LEU A 55 24.69 -8.09 16.12
C LEU A 55 24.14 -8.87 17.33
N ILE A 56 23.08 -9.65 17.14
CA ILE A 56 22.51 -10.52 18.18
C ILE A 56 23.54 -11.58 18.62
N VAL A 57 24.26 -12.21 17.68
CA VAL A 57 25.29 -13.20 17.99
C VAL A 57 26.46 -12.57 18.74
N LEU A 58 26.94 -11.39 18.31
CA LEU A 58 28.03 -10.68 18.97
C LEU A 58 27.65 -10.25 20.39
N TRP A 59 26.41 -9.80 20.57
CA TRP A 59 25.85 -9.50 21.89
C TRP A 59 25.78 -10.76 22.78
N LEU A 60 25.33 -11.89 22.24
CA LEU A 60 25.26 -13.15 22.98
C LEU A 60 26.64 -13.66 23.42
N LEU A 61 27.67 -13.39 22.61
CA LEU A 61 29.06 -13.72 22.94
C LEU A 61 29.73 -12.70 23.87
N ASP A 62 28.99 -11.70 24.37
CA ASP A 62 29.49 -10.61 25.21
C ASP A 62 30.66 -9.85 24.56
N ARG A 63 30.64 -9.76 23.22
CA ARG A 63 31.65 -9.06 22.42
C ARG A 63 31.21 -7.67 21.95
N LEU A 64 30.03 -7.22 22.38
CA LEU A 64 29.43 -5.93 22.05
C LEU A 64 29.37 -5.05 23.30
#